data_AF-A0AAJ1U7Z9-F1
#
_entry.id   AF-A0AAJ1U7Z9-F1
#
_cell.length_a   1.000
_cell.length_b   1.000
_cell.length_c   1.000
_cell.angle_alpha   90.00
_cell.angle_beta   90.00
_cell.angle_gamma   90.00
#
_symmetry.space_group_name_H-M   'P 1'
#
loop_
_entity.id
_entity.type
_entity.pdbx_description
1 polymer ?
#
loop_
_entity_poly.entity_id
_entity_poly.type
_entity_poly.pdbx_seq_one_letter_code
_entity_poly.pdbx_strand_id
1 'polypeptide(L)'
;MPRGAQPASPTKVFQAYIGKTDLWDADCGGGIYFGPNGQARAWCSQNSDNLGAGAWSVQSDGQLCHELTWYWPNGQRSGMSAGDRACISHVVDRRGKLWRSWPESTEWWPIDENSGLVRGYKFQNDIRKTRSKLRL
;
A
#
# COMPACT_ATOMS: atom_id res chain seq x y z
N MET A 1 -4.16 18.59 -9.15
CA MET A 1 -2.92 18.07 -9.77
C MET A 1 -1.90 19.19 -9.92
N PRO A 2 -0.60 18.97 -9.64
CA PRO A 2 0.44 19.99 -9.81
C PRO A 2 0.47 20.55 -11.24
N ARG A 3 0.70 21.87 -11.38
CA ARG A 3 0.60 22.55 -12.68
C ARG A 3 1.63 22.00 -13.67
N GLY A 4 1.15 21.49 -14.79
CA GLY A 4 1.99 20.93 -15.85
C GLY A 4 2.61 19.59 -15.52
N ALA A 5 2.07 18.86 -14.55
CA ALA A 5 2.43 17.47 -14.29
C ALA A 5 1.93 16.55 -15.41
N GLN A 6 2.65 15.46 -15.62
CA GLN A 6 2.33 14.41 -16.59
C GLN A 6 2.20 13.05 -15.89
N PRO A 7 1.49 12.07 -16.46
CA PRO A 7 1.45 10.72 -15.91
C PRO A 7 2.84 10.17 -15.62
N ALA A 8 3.02 9.55 -14.45
CA ALA A 8 4.29 8.95 -14.09
C ALA A 8 4.54 7.68 -14.92
N SER A 9 5.80 7.41 -15.30
CA SER A 9 6.12 6.15 -15.96
C SER A 9 5.94 4.96 -14.99
N PRO A 10 5.48 3.78 -15.47
CA PRO A 10 5.27 2.63 -14.60
C PRO A 10 6.52 2.22 -13.82
N THR A 11 7.69 2.28 -14.47
CA THR A 11 8.98 1.99 -13.84
C THR A 11 9.29 2.94 -12.68
N LYS A 12 9.01 4.23 -12.82
CA LYS A 12 9.29 5.22 -11.77
C LYS A 12 8.42 4.99 -10.54
N VAL A 13 7.14 4.69 -10.76
CA VAL A 13 6.20 4.35 -9.67
C VAL A 13 6.62 3.05 -9.02
N PHE A 14 6.92 2.00 -9.78
CA PHE A 14 7.36 0.71 -9.22
C PHE A 14 8.60 0.88 -8.32
N GLN A 15 9.61 1.61 -8.79
CA GLN A 15 10.82 1.89 -8.02
C GLN A 15 10.57 2.75 -6.78
N ALA A 16 9.54 3.60 -6.80
CA ALA A 16 9.17 4.37 -5.64
C ALA A 16 8.66 3.47 -4.49
N TYR A 17 7.93 2.39 -4.79
CA TYR A 17 7.26 1.56 -3.78
C TYR A 17 7.94 0.24 -3.45
N ILE A 18 8.68 -0.35 -4.39
CA ILE A 18 9.25 -1.68 -4.24
C ILE A 18 10.09 -1.80 -2.96
N GLY A 19 9.79 -2.80 -2.14
CA GLY A 19 10.50 -3.07 -0.89
C GLY A 19 10.23 -2.06 0.22
N LYS A 20 9.14 -1.27 0.13
CA LYS A 20 8.76 -0.26 1.12
C LYS A 20 7.39 -0.53 1.73
N THR A 21 7.16 0.06 2.89
CA THR A 21 5.86 0.14 3.55
C THR A 21 5.32 1.56 3.45
N ASP A 22 4.08 1.72 2.97
CA ASP A 22 3.33 2.97 3.06
C ASP A 22 2.54 2.97 4.36
N LEU A 23 2.89 3.89 5.26
CA LEU A 23 2.31 4.00 6.60
C LEU A 23 0.95 4.71 6.56
N TRP A 24 0.01 4.23 7.37
CA TRP A 24 -1.32 4.81 7.58
C TRP A 24 -1.35 5.54 8.92
N ASP A 25 -0.48 6.55 9.04
CA ASP A 25 -0.17 7.23 10.31
C ASP A 25 -1.39 7.92 10.94
N ALA A 26 -2.37 8.34 10.13
CA ALA A 26 -3.58 9.00 10.62
C ALA A 26 -4.63 8.02 11.17
N ASP A 27 -4.66 6.77 10.68
CA ASP A 27 -5.83 5.93 10.86
C ASP A 27 -5.63 4.89 11.96
N CYS A 28 -4.52 4.15 11.95
CA CYS A 28 -4.41 3.01 12.86
C CYS A 28 -3.00 2.51 13.18
N GLY A 29 -1.95 3.31 12.99
CA GLY A 29 -0.58 2.90 13.28
C GLY A 29 -0.18 1.65 12.51
N GLY A 30 -0.64 1.56 11.26
CA GLY A 30 -0.49 0.42 10.36
C GLY A 30 0.12 0.83 9.03
N GLY A 31 0.00 -0.05 8.05
CA GLY A 31 0.45 0.24 6.70
C GLY A 31 0.42 -0.97 5.78
N ILE A 32 0.78 -0.73 4.53
CA ILE A 32 0.86 -1.73 3.47
C ILE A 32 2.29 -1.83 2.93
N TYR A 33 2.84 -3.04 2.96
CA TYR A 33 4.13 -3.38 2.37
C TYR A 33 3.98 -3.85 0.94
N PHE A 34 4.82 -3.31 0.06
CA PHE A 34 4.88 -3.60 -1.37
C PHE A 34 6.14 -4.42 -1.68
N GLY A 35 6.01 -5.74 -1.70
CA GLY A 35 7.10 -6.67 -1.93
C GLY A 35 7.60 -6.71 -3.38
N PRO A 36 8.87 -7.06 -3.63
CA PRO A 36 9.49 -7.03 -4.96
C PRO A 36 8.90 -8.02 -5.96
N ASN A 37 8.19 -9.05 -5.49
CA ASN A 37 7.50 -10.06 -6.30
C ASN A 37 6.02 -9.71 -6.55
N GLY A 38 5.63 -8.44 -6.43
CA GLY A 38 4.24 -8.01 -6.56
C GLY A 38 3.35 -8.40 -5.37
N GLN A 39 3.91 -8.91 -4.27
CA GLN A 39 3.15 -9.25 -3.07
C GLN A 39 2.80 -7.99 -2.26
N ALA A 40 1.55 -7.86 -1.84
CA ALA A 40 1.10 -6.81 -0.93
C ALA A 40 0.70 -7.39 0.43
N ARG A 41 1.10 -6.72 1.52
CA ARG A 41 0.84 -7.18 2.90
C ARG A 41 0.49 -6.00 3.78
N ALA A 42 -0.69 -6.01 4.37
CA ALA A 42 -1.19 -4.93 5.20
C ALA A 42 -1.48 -5.39 6.63
N TRP A 43 -1.27 -4.48 7.57
CA TRP A 43 -1.57 -4.69 8.98
C TRP A 43 -1.89 -3.36 9.66
N CYS A 44 -2.67 -3.40 10.72
CA CYS A 44 -3.26 -2.24 11.37
C CYS A 44 -3.31 -2.49 12.88
N SER A 45 -2.74 -1.60 13.70
CA SER A 45 -2.61 -1.85 15.14
C SER A 45 -3.95 -1.85 15.88
N GLN A 46 -4.89 -1.01 15.45
CA GLN A 46 -6.25 -0.99 16.01
C GLN A 46 -7.03 -2.29 15.73
N ASN A 47 -6.65 -3.01 14.68
CA ASN A 47 -7.20 -4.32 14.33
C ASN A 47 -6.07 -5.36 14.23
N SER A 48 -5.26 -5.45 15.29
CA SER A 48 -3.98 -6.18 15.29
C SER A 48 -4.09 -7.69 15.01
N ASP A 49 -5.28 -8.27 15.21
CA ASP A 49 -5.57 -9.67 14.89
C ASP A 49 -6.02 -9.89 13.43
N ASN A 50 -6.13 -8.81 12.65
CA ASN A 50 -6.46 -8.87 11.23
C ASN A 50 -5.20 -8.68 10.39
N LEU A 51 -5.20 -9.26 9.18
CA LEU A 51 -4.16 -9.00 8.20
C LEU A 51 -4.75 -8.90 6.80
N GLY A 52 -4.17 -8.02 5.98
CA GLY A 52 -4.42 -7.96 4.55
C GLY A 52 -3.30 -8.68 3.80
N ALA A 53 -3.66 -9.54 2.87
CA ALA A 53 -2.69 -10.21 2.00
C ALA A 53 -3.22 -10.28 0.57
N GLY A 54 -2.39 -9.89 -0.39
CA GLY A 54 -2.72 -9.99 -1.79
C GLY A 54 -1.55 -9.55 -2.67
N ALA A 55 -1.87 -8.78 -3.71
CA ALA A 55 -0.93 -8.38 -4.74
C ALA A 55 -1.00 -6.88 -5.04
N TRP A 56 0.06 -6.36 -5.64
CA TRP A 56 0.13 -5.02 -6.19
C TRP A 56 0.81 -5.03 -7.56
N SER A 57 0.48 -4.04 -8.38
CA SER A 57 1.09 -3.82 -9.69
C SER A 57 1.01 -2.34 -10.06
N VAL A 58 1.83 -1.94 -11.03
CA VAL A 58 1.74 -0.60 -11.62
C VAL A 58 1.21 -0.74 -13.04
N GLN A 59 0.12 -0.03 -13.31
CA GLN A 59 -0.53 0.01 -14.61
C GLN A 59 0.23 0.93 -15.58
N SER A 60 -0.05 0.78 -16.87
CA SER A 60 0.63 1.54 -17.95
C SER A 60 0.43 3.04 -17.88
N ASP A 61 -0.65 3.50 -17.25
CA ASP A 61 -0.98 4.92 -17.03
C ASP A 61 -0.32 5.50 -15.76
N GLY A 62 0.51 4.72 -15.08
CA GLY A 62 1.21 5.14 -13.87
C GLY A 62 0.42 4.93 -12.58
N GLN A 63 -0.75 4.27 -12.61
CA GLN A 63 -1.46 3.95 -11.37
C GLN A 63 -0.83 2.75 -10.65
N LEU A 64 -0.61 2.87 -9.33
CA LEU A 64 -0.32 1.72 -8.48
C LEU A 64 -1.64 1.13 -7.98
N CYS A 65 -1.97 -0.08 -8.42
CA CYS A 65 -3.16 -0.78 -7.96
C CYS A 65 -2.78 -1.93 -7.01
N HIS A 66 -3.53 -2.12 -5.94
CA HIS A 66 -3.42 -3.27 -5.08
C HIS A 66 -4.79 -3.88 -4.77
N GLU A 67 -4.79 -5.19 -4.56
CA GLU A 67 -5.95 -5.99 -4.20
C GLU A 67 -5.56 -6.84 -3.00
N LEU A 68 -6.33 -6.73 -1.91
CA LEU A 68 -6.06 -7.43 -0.66
C LEU A 68 -7.23 -8.33 -0.32
N THR A 69 -6.95 -9.54 0.14
CA THR A 69 -7.90 -10.32 0.95
C THR A 69 -7.61 -10.02 2.40
N TRP A 70 -8.63 -9.60 3.15
CA TRP A 70 -8.57 -9.38 4.58
C TRP A 70 -8.93 -10.66 5.30
N TYR A 71 -8.15 -11.01 6.32
CA TYR A 71 -8.35 -12.17 7.17
C TYR A 71 -8.49 -11.71 8.63
N TRP A 72 -9.40 -12.34 9.36
CA TRP A 72 -9.68 -12.03 10.77
C TRP A 72 -10.05 -13.29 11.56
N PRO A 73 -10.01 -13.27 12.90
CA PRO A 73 -10.45 -14.41 13.71
C PRO A 73 -11.95 -14.65 13.56
N ASN A 74 -12.36 -15.89 13.28
CA ASN A 74 -13.76 -16.29 13.22
C ASN A 74 -13.96 -17.63 13.93
N GLY A 75 -14.02 -17.58 15.26
CA GLY A 75 -14.08 -18.77 16.12
C GLY A 75 -12.83 -19.63 15.98
N GLN A 76 -13.00 -20.90 15.59
CA GLN A 76 -11.90 -21.85 15.42
C GLN A 76 -11.20 -21.77 14.04
N ARG A 77 -11.68 -20.90 13.15
CA ARG A 77 -11.17 -20.70 11.79
C ARG A 77 -10.86 -19.22 11.56
N SER A 78 -10.18 -18.91 10.47
CA SER A 78 -10.08 -17.54 9.96
C SER A 78 -11.28 -17.23 9.07
N GLY A 79 -11.87 -16.05 9.28
CA GLY A 79 -12.74 -15.42 8.29
C GLY A 79 -11.89 -14.77 7.21
N MET A 80 -12.45 -14.61 6.02
CA MET A 80 -11.82 -13.84 4.95
C MET A 80 -12.85 -13.12 4.09
N SER A 81 -12.46 -11.97 3.56
CA SER A 81 -13.18 -11.27 2.49
C SER A 81 -12.19 -10.62 1.55
N ALA A 82 -12.50 -10.66 0.26
CA ALA A 82 -11.84 -9.77 -0.69
C ALA A 82 -12.14 -8.32 -0.28
N GLY A 83 -11.11 -7.49 -0.26
CA GLY A 83 -11.23 -6.04 -0.23
C GLY A 83 -11.30 -5.51 -1.66
N ASP A 84 -11.69 -4.24 -1.77
CA ASP A 84 -11.75 -3.58 -3.06
C ASP A 84 -10.36 -3.36 -3.65
N ARG A 85 -10.32 -3.34 -4.98
CA ARG A 85 -9.13 -2.88 -5.71
C ARG A 85 -8.98 -1.38 -5.50
N ALA A 86 -7.85 -0.97 -4.92
CA ALA A 86 -7.51 0.43 -4.77
C ALA A 86 -6.38 0.81 -5.72
N CYS A 87 -6.58 1.88 -6.49
CA CYS A 87 -5.60 2.38 -7.47
C CYS A 87 -5.20 3.83 -7.13
N ILE A 88 -3.94 4.01 -6.73
CA ILE A 88 -3.34 5.30 -6.41
C ILE A 88 -2.79 5.87 -7.72
N SER A 89 -3.17 7.09 -8.05
CA SER A 89 -2.71 7.79 -9.25
C SER A 89 -1.37 8.49 -9.00
N HIS A 90 -0.47 8.45 -9.99
CA HIS A 90 0.84 9.10 -9.90
C HIS A 90 1.12 10.01 -11.07
N VAL A 91 1.69 11.17 -10.77
CA VAL A 91 2.17 12.12 -11.78
C VAL A 91 3.56 12.62 -11.44
N VAL A 92 4.28 13.10 -12.45
CA VAL A 92 5.59 13.72 -12.31
C VAL A 92 5.46 15.19 -12.69
N ASP A 93 5.94 16.08 -11.82
CA ASP A 93 5.98 17.51 -12.14
C ASP A 93 7.15 17.87 -13.08
N ARG A 94 7.22 19.13 -13.50
CA ARG A 94 8.27 19.63 -14.39
C ARG A 94 9.69 19.52 -13.84
N ARG A 95 9.85 19.35 -12.53
CA ARG A 95 11.15 19.17 -11.85
C ARG A 95 11.48 17.69 -11.65
N GLY A 96 10.63 16.79 -12.11
CA GLY A 96 10.80 15.36 -11.93
C GLY A 96 10.33 14.85 -10.57
N LYS A 97 9.69 15.65 -9.71
CA LYS A 97 9.15 15.18 -8.43
C LYS A 97 7.93 14.30 -8.67
N LEU A 98 7.88 13.16 -7.98
CA LEU A 98 6.74 12.24 -8.04
C LEU A 98 5.67 12.68 -7.04
N TRP A 99 4.42 12.68 -7.47
CA TRP A 99 3.25 13.02 -6.68
C TRP A 99 2.23 11.90 -6.78
N ARG A 100 1.45 11.69 -5.73
CA ARG A 100 0.38 10.71 -5.66
C ARG A 100 -0.95 11.33 -5.26
N SER A 101 -2.04 10.70 -5.71
CA SER A 101 -3.42 11.01 -5.32
C SER A 101 -4.18 9.70 -5.12
N TRP A 102 -4.98 9.65 -4.05
CA TRP A 102 -5.72 8.46 -3.64
C TRP A 102 -7.07 8.45 -4.37
N PRO A 103 -7.72 7.28 -4.52
CA PRO A 103 -9.08 7.21 -5.05
C PRO A 103 -10.01 8.25 -4.40
N GLU A 104 -10.88 8.88 -5.20
CA GLU A 104 -11.82 9.93 -4.80
C GLU A 104 -11.21 11.24 -4.26
N SER A 105 -9.88 11.33 -4.13
CA SER A 105 -9.24 12.57 -3.71
C SER A 105 -8.99 13.52 -4.89
N THR A 106 -9.19 14.81 -4.65
CA THR A 106 -8.76 15.87 -5.57
C THR A 106 -7.37 16.41 -5.23
N GLU A 107 -6.85 16.04 -4.06
CA GLU A 107 -5.58 16.49 -3.52
C GLU A 107 -4.41 15.64 -4.05
N TRP A 108 -3.22 16.23 -4.04
CA TRP A 108 -2.00 15.62 -4.55
C TRP A 108 -0.88 15.84 -3.56
N TRP A 109 -0.24 14.75 -3.15
CA TRP A 109 0.81 14.78 -2.15
C TRP A 109 2.14 14.32 -2.75
N PRO A 110 3.24 15.00 -2.41
CA PRO A 110 4.54 14.61 -2.90
C PRO A 110 4.96 13.26 -2.29
N ILE A 111 5.67 12.45 -3.09
CA ILE A 111 6.41 11.29 -2.57
C ILE A 111 7.83 11.76 -2.23
N ASP A 112 8.03 12.13 -0.96
CA ASP A 112 9.30 12.54 -0.37
C ASP A 112 9.47 11.93 1.04
N GLU A 113 10.43 12.42 1.84
CA GLU A 113 10.71 11.90 3.18
C GLU A 113 9.51 11.94 4.15
N ASN A 114 8.52 12.82 3.91
CA ASN A 114 7.35 12.97 4.77
C ASN A 114 6.13 12.20 4.24
N SER A 115 6.29 11.44 3.16
CA SER A 115 5.18 10.72 2.53
C SER A 115 4.66 9.52 3.33
N GLY A 116 5.34 9.11 4.41
CA GLY A 116 5.02 7.87 5.12
C GLY A 116 5.49 6.60 4.40
N LEU A 117 6.18 6.74 3.26
CA LEU A 117 6.73 5.61 2.52
C LEU A 117 8.13 5.25 3.02
N VAL A 118 8.21 4.27 3.91
CA VAL A 118 9.45 3.88 4.61
C VAL A 118 10.07 2.61 4.03
N ARG A 119 11.41 2.50 4.08
CA ARG A 119 12.11 1.29 3.59
C ARG A 119 11.83 0.07 4.46
N GLY A 120 11.74 -1.09 3.81
CA GLY A 120 11.64 -2.38 4.47
C GLY A 120 10.21 -2.79 4.80
N TYR A 121 10.08 -4.00 5.34
CA TYR A 121 8.80 -4.60 5.70
C TYR A 121 8.46 -4.30 7.15
N LYS A 122 7.96 -3.08 7.43
CA LYS A 122 7.85 -2.52 8.77
C LYS A 122 7.12 -3.42 9.78
N PHE A 123 6.00 -4.02 9.36
CA PHE A 123 5.12 -4.84 10.21
C PHE A 123 5.31 -6.35 9.99
N GLN A 124 6.47 -6.79 9.52
CA GLN A 124 6.72 -8.20 9.19
C GLN A 124 6.51 -9.13 10.39
N ASN A 125 6.91 -8.71 11.59
CA ASN A 125 6.78 -9.53 12.80
C ASN A 125 5.32 -9.61 13.25
N ASP A 126 4.57 -8.51 13.20
CA ASP A 126 3.16 -8.48 13.55
C ASP A 126 2.35 -9.34 12.58
N ILE A 127 2.60 -9.22 11.28
CA ILE A 127 1.96 -10.08 10.27
C ILE A 127 2.30 -11.55 10.50
N ARG A 128 3.56 -11.90 10.82
CA ARG A 128 3.92 -13.29 11.14
C ARG A 128 3.16 -13.83 12.35
N LYS A 129 3.03 -13.03 13.41
CA LYS A 129 2.24 -13.38 14.60
C LYS A 129 0.77 -13.55 14.26
N THR A 130 0.17 -12.60 13.54
CA THR A 130 -1.24 -12.64 13.14
C THR A 130 -1.54 -13.85 12.24
N ARG A 131 -0.67 -14.15 11.26
CA ARG A 131 -0.79 -15.37 10.43
C ARG A 131 -0.82 -16.64 11.27
N SER A 132 0.09 -16.77 12.24
CA SER A 132 0.13 -17.91 13.14
C SER A 132 -1.17 -18.06 13.93
N LYS A 133 -1.71 -16.96 14.49
CA LYS A 133 -3.01 -16.94 15.18
C LYS A 133 -4.16 -17.37 14.25
N LEU A 134 -4.16 -16.88 13.00
CA LEU A 134 -5.17 -17.18 11.99
C LEU A 134 -4.98 -18.54 11.30
N ARG A 135 -3.90 -19.27 11.64
CA ARG A 135 -3.51 -20.55 11.04
C ARG A 135 -3.34 -20.48 9.52
N LEU A 136 -2.69 -19.41 9.04
CA LEU A 136 -2.41 -19.10 7.63
C LEU A 136 -0.93 -19.24 7.24
#